data_AF-A0A8S2PL62-F1
#
_entry.id   AF-A0A8S2PL62-F1
#
_cell.length_a   1.000
_cell.length_b   1.000
_cell.length_c   1.000
_cell.angle_alpha   90.00
_cell.angle_beta   90.00
_cell.angle_gamma   90.00
#
_symmetry.space_group_name_H-M   'P 1'
#
loop_
_entity.id
_entity.type
_entity.pdbx_description
1 polymer ?
#
loop_
_entity_poly.entity_id
_entity_poly.type
_entity_poly.pdbx_seq_one_letter_code
_entity_poly.pdbx_strand_id
1 'polypeptide(L)'
;MRYPAGEIDRCLKKVAEGVETFEDIWQKVHSAPNHNQKEKYEQELKKEIKKLQRLRDQIKAWISSSEIKDKKALQEARKNIEQVCTLIHI
;
A
#
# COMPACT_ATOMS: atom_id res chain seq x y z
N MET A 1 -13.90 20.32 -12.59
CA MET A 1 -12.49 20.11 -12.20
C MET A 1 -12.04 18.77 -12.78
N ARG A 2 -11.02 18.74 -13.63
CA ARG A 2 -10.33 17.48 -13.96
C ARG A 2 -9.39 17.21 -12.78
N TYR A 3 -9.47 16.06 -12.12
CA TYR A 3 -8.37 15.64 -11.26
C TYR A 3 -7.09 15.71 -12.11
N PRO A 4 -6.06 16.47 -11.71
CA PRO A 4 -4.80 16.44 -12.43
C PRO A 4 -4.32 14.99 -12.35
N ALA A 5 -4.04 14.36 -13.49
CA ALA A 5 -3.53 12.98 -13.53
C ALA A 5 -2.37 12.76 -12.53
N GLY A 6 -1.64 13.83 -12.17
CA GLY A 6 -0.61 13.84 -11.14
C GLY A 6 -1.03 13.60 -9.68
N GLU A 7 -2.30 13.72 -9.28
CA GLU A 7 -2.73 13.30 -7.94
C GLU A 7 -2.90 11.78 -7.87
N ILE A 8 -3.51 11.20 -8.89
CA ILE A 8 -3.65 9.75 -9.03
C ILE A 8 -2.26 9.12 -9.18
N ASP A 9 -1.43 9.65 -10.07
CA ASP A 9 -0.06 9.16 -10.30
C ASP A 9 0.79 9.19 -9.03
N ARG A 10 0.71 10.28 -8.24
CA ARG A 10 1.37 10.37 -6.93
C ARG A 10 0.88 9.30 -5.96
N CYS A 11 -0.43 9.02 -5.94
CA CYS A 11 -0.96 7.96 -5.09
C CYS A 11 -0.50 6.57 -5.56
N LEU A 12 -0.51 6.30 -6.86
CA LEU A 12 -0.02 5.04 -7.43
C LEU A 12 1.46 4.83 -7.09
N LYS A 13 2.29 5.88 -7.18
CA LYS A 13 3.69 5.84 -6.74
C LYS A 13 3.83 5.48 -5.28
N LYS A 14 3.07 6.13 -4.39
CA LYS A 14 3.09 5.82 -2.95
C LYS A 14 2.68 4.39 -2.66
N VAL A 15 1.75 3.83 -3.42
CA VAL A 15 1.37 2.42 -3.29
C VAL A 15 2.55 1.52 -3.67
N ALA A 16 3.19 1.76 -4.82
CA ALA A 16 4.35 0.98 -5.25
C ALA A 16 5.50 1.06 -4.22
N GLU A 17 5.84 2.27 -3.77
CA GLU A 17 6.88 2.49 -2.74
C GLU A 17 6.52 1.79 -1.42
N GLY A 18 5.26 1.87 -0.98
CA GLY A 18 4.80 1.22 0.25
C GLY A 18 4.83 -0.31 0.17
N VAL A 19 4.54 -0.89 -0.99
CA VAL A 19 4.63 -2.35 -1.22
C VAL A 19 6.09 -2.82 -1.19
N GLU A 20 6.99 -2.12 -1.87
CA GLU A 20 8.42 -2.45 -1.85
C GLU A 20 9.00 -2.34 -0.44
N THR A 21 8.67 -1.25 0.26
CA THR A 21 9.07 -1.04 1.66
C THR A 21 8.54 -2.14 2.57
N PHE A 22 7.29 -2.56 2.35
CA PHE A 22 6.68 -3.63 3.10
C PHE A 22 7.41 -4.96 2.91
N GLU A 23 7.75 -5.32 1.67
CA GLU A 23 8.49 -6.55 1.37
C GLU A 23 9.89 -6.53 2.01
N ASP A 24 10.59 -5.39 1.94
CA ASP A 24 11.89 -5.20 2.60
C ASP A 24 11.81 -5.34 4.12
N ILE A 25 10.83 -4.69 4.76
CA ILE A 25 10.62 -4.82 6.22
C ILE A 25 10.24 -6.26 6.58
N TRP A 26 9.39 -6.91 5.79
CA TRP A 26 8.98 -8.31 6.03
C TRP A 26 10.19 -9.26 5.98
N GLN A 27 11.06 -9.12 4.98
CA GLN A 27 12.31 -9.87 4.90
C GLN A 27 13.21 -9.60 6.10
N LYS A 28 13.32 -8.34 6.55
CA LYS A 28 14.08 -7.96 7.75
C LYS A 28 13.52 -8.54 9.04
N VAL A 29 12.19 -8.57 9.21
CA VAL A 29 11.52 -9.25 10.34
C VAL A 29 11.89 -10.73 10.37
N HIS A 30 11.87 -11.40 9.21
CA HIS A 30 12.14 -12.83 9.13
C HIS A 30 13.63 -13.15 9.30
N SER A 31 14.51 -12.28 8.81
CA SER A 31 15.96 -12.42 8.91
C SER A 31 16.55 -11.90 10.23
N ALA A 32 15.79 -11.17 11.04
CA ALA A 32 16.30 -10.56 12.27
C ALA A 32 16.75 -11.64 13.28
N PRO A 33 18.03 -11.66 13.68
CA PRO A 33 18.58 -12.71 14.54
C PRO A 33 18.23 -12.55 16.03
N ASN A 34 17.66 -11.40 16.43
CA ASN A 34 17.40 -11.07 17.83
C ASN A 34 16.06 -10.33 18.02
N HIS A 35 15.42 -10.61 19.15
CA HIS A 35 14.03 -10.23 19.45
C HIS A 35 13.78 -8.71 19.36
N ASN A 36 14.72 -7.90 19.85
CA ASN A 36 14.56 -6.44 19.88
C ASN A 36 14.50 -5.81 18.48
N GLN A 37 15.23 -6.37 17.50
CA GLN A 37 15.14 -5.92 16.11
C GLN A 37 13.84 -6.39 15.47
N LYS A 38 13.43 -7.64 15.75
CA LYS A 38 12.18 -8.22 15.25
C LYS A 38 10.97 -7.38 15.65
N GLU A 39 10.88 -7.02 16.94
CA GLU A 39 9.78 -6.19 17.48
C GLU A 39 9.76 -4.79 16.85
N LYS A 40 10.94 -4.17 16.63
CA LYS A 40 11.05 -2.88 15.94
C LYS A 40 10.54 -2.96 14.51
N TYR A 41 10.94 -3.99 13.76
CA TYR A 41 10.50 -4.18 12.38
C TYR A 41 9.01 -4.54 12.30
N GLU A 42 8.47 -5.31 13.25
CA GLU A 42 7.02 -5.57 13.34
C GLU A 42 6.21 -4.29 13.56
N GLN A 43 6.72 -3.36 14.40
CA GLN A 43 6.07 -2.06 14.59
C GLN A 43 6.08 -1.22 13.30
N GLU A 44 7.19 -1.19 12.58
CA GLU A 44 7.30 -0.48 11.30
C GLU A 44 6.39 -1.11 10.23
N LEU A 45 6.38 -2.44 10.13
CA LEU A 45 5.50 -3.19 9.25
C LEU A 45 4.03 -2.86 9.52
N LYS A 46 3.62 -2.79 10.80
CA LYS A 46 2.25 -2.45 11.21
C LYS A 46 1.86 -1.02 10.81
N LYS A 47 2.81 -0.07 10.86
CA LYS A 47 2.58 1.30 10.38
C LYS A 47 2.43 1.33 8.86
N GLU A 48 3.26 0.58 8.14
CA GLU A 48 3.23 0.54 6.67
C GLU A 48 1.93 -0.09 6.16
N ILE A 49 1.46 -1.17 6.80
CA ILE A 49 0.15 -1.78 6.52
C ILE A 49 -0.98 -0.76 6.67
N LYS A 50 -1.00 0.02 7.75
CA LYS A 50 -2.03 1.06 7.95
C LYS A 50 -2.00 2.12 6.85
N LYS A 51 -0.82 2.50 6.34
CA LYS A 51 -0.70 3.44 5.22
C LYS A 51 -1.25 2.84 3.93
N LEU A 52 -0.88 1.60 3.60
CA LEU A 52 -1.39 0.87 2.44
C LEU A 52 -2.92 0.72 2.50
N GLN A 53 -3.49 0.42 3.67
CA GLN A 53 -4.94 0.37 3.87
C GLN A 53 -5.61 1.72 3.58
N ARG A 54 -5.05 2.84 4.06
CA ARG A 54 -5.60 4.18 3.74
C ARG A 54 -5.56 4.48 2.26
N LEU A 55 -4.45 4.14 1.58
CA LEU A 55 -4.34 4.30 0.13
C LEU A 55 -5.36 3.44 -0.61
N ARG A 56 -5.62 2.21 -0.15
CA ARG A 56 -6.66 1.33 -0.70
C ARG A 56 -8.05 1.97 -0.60
N ASP A 57 -8.42 2.51 0.57
CA ASP A 57 -9.72 3.14 0.75
C ASP A 57 -9.87 4.42 -0.10
N GLN A 58 -8.80 5.21 -0.22
CA GLN A 58 -8.76 6.36 -1.11
C GLN A 58 -8.94 5.94 -2.58
N ILE A 59 -8.23 4.91 -3.02
CA ILE A 59 -8.38 4.33 -4.37
C ILE A 59 -9.80 3.79 -4.58
N LYS A 60 -10.41 3.16 -3.57
CA LYS A 60 -11.80 2.67 -3.63
C LYS A 60 -12.78 3.83 -3.83
N ALA A 61 -12.61 4.94 -3.11
CA ALA A 61 -13.41 6.14 -3.29
C ALA A 61 -13.25 6.73 -4.70
N TRP A 62 -12.02 6.75 -5.23
CA TRP A 62 -11.71 7.17 -6.59
C TRP A 62 -12.32 6.26 -7.66
N ILE A 63 -12.29 4.94 -7.49
CA ILE A 63 -12.97 3.98 -8.39
C ILE A 63 -14.48 4.21 -8.37
N SER A 64 -15.05 4.54 -7.21
CA SER A 64 -16.47 4.86 -7.08
C SER A 64 -16.85 6.22 -7.67
N SER A 65 -15.87 7.12 -7.86
CA SER A 65 -16.11 8.43 -8.47
C SER A 65 -16.36 8.31 -9.97
N SER A 66 -17.36 9.03 -10.46
CA SER A 66 -17.72 9.14 -11.87
C SER A 66 -16.77 10.07 -12.65
N GLU A 67 -15.96 10.86 -11.93
CA GLU A 67 -15.04 11.84 -12.52
C GLU A 67 -13.78 11.20 -13.10
N ILE A 68 -13.46 9.96 -12.70
CA ILE A 68 -12.28 9.24 -13.17
C ILE A 68 -12.64 8.38 -14.37
N LYS A 69 -12.04 8.72 -15.52
CA LYS A 69 -12.23 8.00 -16.79
C LYS A 69 -11.43 6.71 -16.84
N ASP A 70 -10.15 6.75 -16.46
CA ASP A 70 -9.26 5.59 -16.46
C ASP A 70 -9.18 4.95 -15.07
N LYS A 71 -9.98 3.91 -14.87
CA LYS A 71 -10.03 3.15 -13.61
C LYS A 71 -9.07 1.95 -13.60
N LYS A 72 -8.45 1.60 -14.73
CA LYS A 72 -7.55 0.44 -14.85
C LYS A 72 -6.38 0.52 -13.87
N ALA A 73 -5.63 1.61 -13.89
CA ALA A 73 -4.49 1.80 -13.01
C ALA A 73 -4.88 1.77 -11.52
N LEU A 74 -6.04 2.32 -11.17
CA LEU A 74 -6.60 2.27 -9.82
C LEU A 74 -6.98 0.85 -9.41
N GLN A 75 -7.58 0.08 -10.31
CA GLN A 75 -7.93 -1.32 -10.08
C GLN A 75 -6.68 -2.18 -9.88
N GLU A 76 -5.62 -1.96 -10.68
CA GLU A 76 -4.33 -2.65 -10.52
C GLU A 76 -3.67 -2.30 -9.18
N ALA A 77 -3.59 -1.02 -8.82
CA ALA A 77 -3.05 -0.62 -7.53
C ALA A 77 -3.85 -1.18 -6.35
N ARG A 78 -5.20 -1.18 -6.44
CA ARG A 78 -6.05 -1.82 -5.44
C ARG A 78 -5.73 -3.31 -5.31
N LYS A 79 -5.58 -4.02 -6.44
CA LYS A 79 -5.25 -5.46 -6.44
C LYS A 79 -3.88 -5.72 -5.82
N ASN A 80 -2.88 -4.90 -6.12
CA ASN A 80 -1.55 -4.98 -5.50
C ASN A 80 -1.62 -4.82 -3.98
N ILE A 81 -2.34 -3.81 -3.49
CA ILE A 81 -2.52 -3.62 -2.03
C ILE A 81 -3.30 -4.79 -1.43
N GLU A 82 -4.37 -5.26 -2.07
CA GLU A 82 -5.14 -6.40 -1.58
C GLU A 82 -4.28 -7.65 -1.49
N GLN A 83 -3.42 -7.93 -2.48
CA GLN A 83 -2.51 -9.08 -2.48
C GLN A 83 -1.55 -9.04 -1.28
N VAL A 84 -0.95 -7.87 -1.03
CA VAL A 84 -0.03 -7.62 0.09
C VAL A 84 -0.75 -7.71 1.44
N CYS A 85 -1.96 -7.14 1.57
CA CYS A 85 -2.77 -7.26 2.78
C CYS A 85 -3.28 -8.69 3.02
N THR A 86 -3.68 -9.44 1.99
CA THR A 86 -4.15 -10.83 2.15
C THR A 86 -3.05 -11.78 2.62
N LEU A 87 -1.79 -11.52 2.26
CA LEU A 87 -0.65 -12.30 2.74
C LEU A 87 -0.46 -12.17 4.26
N ILE A 88 -0.97 -11.11 4.89
CA ILE A 88 -0.78 -10.86 6.32
C ILE A 88 -2.00 -11.20 7.19
N HIS A 89 -3.21 -11.36 6.64
CA HIS A 89 -4.45 -11.73 7.38
C HIS A 89 -4.39 -11.43 8.90
N ILE A 90 -4.43 -10.13 9.22
CA ILE A 90 -5.09 -9.63 10.44
C ILE A 90 -6.59 -9.68 10.18
#